data_AF-A0A940UGI6-F1
#
_entry.id   AF-A0A940UGI6-F1
#
_cell.length_a   1.000
_cell.length_b   1.000
_cell.length_c   1.000
_cell.angle_alpha   90.00
_cell.angle_beta   90.00
_cell.angle_gamma   90.00
#
_symmetry.space_group_name_H-M   'P 1'
#
loop_
_entity.id
_entity.type
_entity.pdbx_description
1 polymer ?
#
loop_
_entity_poly.entity_id
_entity_poly.type
_entity_poly.pdbx_seq_one_letter_code
_entity_poly.pdbx_strand_id
1 'polypeptide(L)'
;MKGFPLAKEGLVFVVPSLILSLLCMFFHQYVLFTLFFCFFLFSAFFFRNPERSVQSKPSELISPADGRVMGVDEMHEAEFLDETVLRIAVFMGPGDVHVNRAPCDGTVRRIVHRDGQFRMAFKKESDKENERNYILLEKNGDKLLVVQIAGFLARRIHCWVQENDVVRKGGRIGMIAFGSRVDLYTPLGYESVVKLGERVKAGLTVLARKKGEA
;
A
#
# COMPACT_ATOMS: atom_id res chain seq x y z
N MET A 1 -4.27 2.37 19.52
CA MET A 1 -5.33 3.38 19.31
C MET A 1 -6.16 2.94 18.12
N LYS A 2 -7.50 2.80 18.29
CA LYS A 2 -8.41 2.60 17.15
C LYS A 2 -8.25 3.82 16.24
N GLY A 3 -7.78 3.61 15.03
CA GLY A 3 -7.61 4.66 14.04
C GLY A 3 -8.94 5.01 13.38
N PHE A 4 -9.02 6.23 12.89
CA PHE A 4 -10.16 6.74 12.13
C PHE A 4 -10.44 5.83 10.91
N PRO A 5 -11.71 5.53 10.57
CA PRO A 5 -12.08 4.57 9.52
C PRO A 5 -11.81 5.10 8.10
N LEU A 6 -11.32 6.32 7.97
CA LEU A 6 -10.88 6.93 6.71
C LEU A 6 -9.41 7.35 6.83
N ALA A 7 -8.68 7.30 5.72
CA ALA A 7 -7.39 7.97 5.60
C ALA A 7 -7.58 9.50 5.69
N LYS A 8 -6.65 10.19 6.35
CA LYS A 8 -6.75 11.64 6.58
C LYS A 8 -6.74 12.41 5.26
N GLU A 9 -5.99 11.92 4.30
CA GLU A 9 -5.85 12.41 2.92
C GLU A 9 -7.20 12.39 2.19
N GLY A 10 -8.11 11.49 2.56
CA GLY A 10 -9.45 11.43 1.98
C GLY A 10 -10.38 12.53 2.46
N LEU A 11 -10.12 13.14 3.62
CA LEU A 11 -11.03 14.12 4.23
C LEU A 11 -11.21 15.37 3.35
N VAL A 12 -10.19 15.74 2.58
CA VAL A 12 -10.25 16.86 1.63
C VAL A 12 -11.26 16.62 0.50
N PHE A 13 -11.58 15.36 0.20
CA PHE A 13 -12.59 14.99 -0.78
C PHE A 13 -13.94 14.70 -0.12
N VAL A 14 -13.92 13.97 1.00
CA VAL A 14 -15.12 13.49 1.70
C VAL A 14 -15.90 14.63 2.34
N VAL A 15 -15.24 15.57 3.04
CA VAL A 15 -15.95 16.63 3.78
C VAL A 15 -16.59 17.66 2.83
N PRO A 16 -15.88 18.23 1.84
CA PRO A 16 -16.48 19.22 0.95
C PRO A 16 -17.59 18.64 0.07
N SER A 17 -17.46 17.38 -0.38
CA SER A 17 -18.49 16.74 -1.19
C SER A 17 -19.79 16.52 -0.41
N LEU A 18 -19.71 16.16 0.87
CA LEU A 18 -20.87 16.06 1.74
C LEU A 18 -21.52 17.42 2.01
N ILE A 19 -20.72 18.46 2.30
CA ILE A 19 -21.23 19.82 2.52
C ILE A 19 -21.97 20.29 1.27
N LEU A 20 -21.34 20.15 0.11
CA LEU A 20 -21.91 20.60 -1.15
C LEU A 20 -23.16 19.80 -1.54
N SER A 21 -23.21 18.50 -1.27
CA SER A 21 -24.43 17.73 -1.46
C SER A 21 -25.56 18.26 -0.58
N LEU A 22 -25.32 18.50 0.71
CA LEU A 22 -26.33 19.03 1.63
C LEU A 22 -26.82 20.43 1.23
N LEU A 23 -25.93 21.29 0.75
CA LEU A 23 -26.30 22.61 0.20
C LEU A 23 -27.17 22.46 -1.06
N CYS A 24 -26.80 21.59 -2.00
CA CYS A 24 -27.63 21.33 -3.18
C CYS A 24 -29.01 20.78 -2.81
N MET A 25 -29.10 19.92 -1.79
CA MET A 25 -30.38 19.44 -1.26
C MET A 25 -31.22 20.59 -0.68
N PHE A 26 -30.59 21.48 0.09
CA PHE A 26 -31.25 22.65 0.69
C PHE A 26 -31.82 23.63 -0.36
N PHE A 27 -31.12 23.84 -1.48
CA PHE A 27 -31.58 24.69 -2.59
C PHE A 27 -32.41 23.93 -3.66
N HIS A 28 -32.90 22.73 -3.34
CA HIS A 28 -33.69 21.88 -4.24
C HIS A 28 -33.03 21.53 -5.59
N GLN A 29 -31.69 21.54 -5.64
CA GLN A 29 -30.90 21.18 -6.82
C GLN A 29 -30.61 19.67 -6.84
N TYR A 30 -31.65 18.85 -7.08
CA TYR A 30 -31.57 17.39 -6.90
C TYR A 30 -30.56 16.67 -7.81
N VAL A 31 -30.33 17.17 -9.03
CA VAL A 31 -29.34 16.60 -9.96
C VAL A 31 -27.93 16.79 -9.41
N LEU A 32 -27.59 18.00 -8.98
CA LEU A 32 -26.29 18.31 -8.38
C LEU A 32 -26.11 17.60 -7.03
N PHE A 33 -27.16 17.52 -6.21
CA PHE A 33 -27.16 16.71 -4.99
C PHE A 33 -26.73 15.28 -5.28
N THR A 34 -27.37 14.63 -6.25
CA THR A 34 -27.08 13.23 -6.61
C THR A 34 -25.61 13.08 -7.03
N LEU A 35 -25.11 13.99 -7.86
CA LEU A 35 -23.73 13.96 -8.33
C LEU A 35 -22.71 14.10 -7.17
N PHE A 36 -22.88 15.10 -6.31
CA PHE A 36 -21.96 15.29 -5.17
C PHE A 36 -22.08 14.19 -4.13
N PHE A 37 -23.28 13.66 -3.91
CA PHE A 37 -23.50 12.55 -2.99
C PHE A 37 -22.88 11.25 -3.50
N CYS A 38 -23.00 10.93 -4.80
CA CYS A 38 -22.29 9.81 -5.41
C CYS A 38 -20.76 9.96 -5.28
N PHE A 39 -20.24 11.17 -5.50
CA PHE A 39 -18.81 11.44 -5.34
C PHE A 39 -18.36 11.34 -3.87
N PHE A 40 -19.19 11.76 -2.91
CA PHE A 40 -18.98 11.55 -1.48
C PHE A 40 -18.87 10.05 -1.15
N LEU A 41 -19.83 9.24 -1.60
CA LEU A 41 -19.84 7.80 -1.37
C LEU A 41 -18.60 7.12 -1.98
N PHE A 42 -18.25 7.48 -3.21
CA PHE A 42 -17.05 7.00 -3.87
C PHE A 42 -15.79 7.37 -3.08
N SER A 43 -15.66 8.62 -2.65
CA SER A 43 -14.50 9.11 -1.89
C SER A 43 -14.41 8.40 -0.53
N ALA A 44 -15.51 8.29 0.20
CA ALA A 44 -15.55 7.57 1.48
C ALA A 44 -15.18 6.08 1.31
N PHE A 45 -15.65 5.44 0.25
CA PHE A 45 -15.30 4.06 -0.07
C PHE A 45 -13.81 3.92 -0.46
N PHE A 46 -13.29 4.82 -1.29
CA PHE A 46 -11.91 4.76 -1.79
C PHE A 46 -10.89 4.99 -0.67
N PHE A 47 -11.11 6.02 0.15
CA PHE A 47 -10.22 6.40 1.25
C PHE A 47 -10.49 5.62 2.55
N ARG A 48 -11.27 4.53 2.49
CA ARG A 48 -11.56 3.70 3.66
C ARG A 48 -10.29 3.08 4.24
N ASN A 49 -10.26 3.00 5.55
CA ASN A 49 -9.16 2.44 6.33
C ASN A 49 -9.72 1.53 7.43
N PRO A 50 -10.23 0.34 7.06
CA PRO A 50 -10.79 -0.58 8.02
C PRO A 50 -9.73 -1.03 9.03
N GLU A 51 -10.17 -1.23 10.27
CA GLU A 51 -9.33 -1.87 11.28
C GLU A 51 -9.06 -3.33 10.94
N ARG A 52 -7.85 -3.79 11.27
CA ARG A 52 -7.38 -5.14 10.97
C ARG A 52 -6.58 -5.67 12.15
N SER A 53 -6.87 -6.89 12.54
CA SER A 53 -6.12 -7.65 13.55
C SER A 53 -5.16 -8.60 12.84
N VAL A 54 -3.88 -8.49 13.14
CA VAL A 54 -2.87 -9.41 12.61
C VAL A 54 -3.06 -10.79 13.23
N GLN A 55 -3.08 -11.83 12.39
CA GLN A 55 -3.23 -13.23 12.81
C GLN A 55 -2.00 -14.10 12.47
N SER A 56 -1.03 -13.55 11.73
CA SER A 56 0.18 -14.26 11.28
C SER A 56 1.19 -14.49 12.41
N LYS A 57 2.01 -15.54 12.29
CA LYS A 57 3.14 -15.81 13.18
C LYS A 57 4.22 -14.71 13.08
N PRO A 58 5.09 -14.53 14.09
CA PRO A 58 6.22 -13.57 14.01
C PRO A 58 7.18 -13.81 12.83
N SER A 59 7.41 -15.08 12.47
CA SER A 59 8.26 -15.52 11.36
C SER A 59 7.71 -15.20 9.96
N GLU A 60 6.41 -14.98 9.86
CA GLU A 60 5.70 -14.71 8.61
C GLU A 60 5.74 -13.22 8.24
N LEU A 61 5.73 -12.94 6.94
CA LEU A 61 5.59 -11.62 6.36
C LEU A 61 4.20 -11.49 5.76
N ILE A 62 3.49 -10.42 6.09
CA ILE A 62 2.13 -10.19 5.60
C ILE A 62 2.10 -9.14 4.49
N SER A 63 1.00 -9.14 3.74
CA SER A 63 0.85 -8.25 2.60
C SER A 63 0.93 -6.79 3.04
N PRO A 64 1.72 -5.95 2.35
CA PRO A 64 1.72 -4.53 2.61
C PRO A 64 0.54 -3.81 1.94
N ALA A 65 -0.19 -4.47 1.02
CA ALA A 65 -1.29 -3.87 0.25
C ALA A 65 -2.49 -4.81 0.07
N ASP A 66 -3.67 -4.24 -0.15
CA ASP A 66 -4.81 -4.96 -0.71
C ASP A 66 -4.64 -5.05 -2.21
N GLY A 67 -4.96 -6.20 -2.79
CA GLY A 67 -4.86 -6.31 -4.23
C GLY A 67 -4.75 -7.72 -4.75
N ARG A 68 -4.10 -7.82 -5.91
CA ARG A 68 -3.79 -9.06 -6.60
C ARG A 68 -2.27 -9.20 -6.75
N VAL A 69 -1.74 -10.39 -6.47
CA VAL A 69 -0.33 -10.71 -6.73
C VAL A 69 -0.09 -10.70 -8.24
N MET A 70 0.83 -9.86 -8.69
CA MET A 70 1.18 -9.66 -10.11
C MET A 70 2.57 -10.17 -10.47
N GLY A 71 3.40 -10.51 -9.46
CA GLY A 71 4.73 -11.06 -9.68
C GLY A 71 5.25 -11.73 -8.41
N VAL A 72 5.95 -12.84 -8.60
CA VAL A 72 6.70 -13.57 -7.57
C VAL A 72 7.98 -14.02 -8.27
N ASP A 73 9.05 -13.25 -8.12
CA ASP A 73 10.25 -13.40 -8.92
C ASP A 73 11.50 -13.30 -8.03
N GLU A 74 12.52 -14.09 -8.33
CA GLU A 74 13.86 -13.87 -7.79
C GLU A 74 14.61 -12.90 -8.70
N MET A 75 15.19 -11.86 -8.12
CA MET A 75 15.95 -10.85 -8.86
C MET A 75 17.04 -10.24 -8.00
N HIS A 76 18.05 -9.65 -8.64
CA HIS A 76 19.05 -8.87 -7.94
C HIS A 76 18.54 -7.44 -7.72
N GLU A 77 18.54 -6.98 -6.46
CA GLU A 77 18.17 -5.61 -6.07
C GLU A 77 19.44 -4.85 -5.70
N ALA A 78 19.91 -3.99 -6.60
CA ALA A 78 21.23 -3.39 -6.53
C ALA A 78 21.32 -2.10 -5.71
N GLU A 79 20.19 -1.48 -5.34
CA GLU A 79 20.21 -0.11 -4.81
C GLU A 79 20.20 -0.03 -3.28
N PHE A 80 19.40 -0.87 -2.63
CA PHE A 80 19.21 -0.83 -1.17
C PHE A 80 19.75 -2.06 -0.46
N LEU A 81 19.65 -3.22 -1.12
CA LEU A 81 19.99 -4.51 -0.54
C LEU A 81 21.31 -5.07 -1.11
N ASP A 82 21.63 -4.77 -2.37
CA ASP A 82 22.80 -5.27 -3.10
C ASP A 82 22.94 -6.81 -3.04
N GLU A 83 21.80 -7.50 -3.13
CA GLU A 83 21.73 -8.95 -3.02
C GLU A 83 20.65 -9.54 -3.92
N THR A 84 20.66 -10.87 -4.10
CA THR A 84 19.55 -11.57 -4.75
C THR A 84 18.40 -11.70 -3.76
N VAL A 85 17.21 -11.28 -4.18
CA VAL A 85 16.02 -11.18 -3.34
C VAL A 85 14.81 -11.83 -4.00
N LEU A 86 13.88 -12.26 -3.17
CA LEU A 86 12.53 -12.62 -3.58
C LEU A 86 11.68 -11.33 -3.61
N ARG A 87 11.10 -11.01 -4.77
CA ARG A 87 10.15 -9.91 -4.94
C ARG A 87 8.73 -10.46 -5.08
N ILE A 88 7.82 -9.95 -4.25
CA ILE A 88 6.37 -10.18 -4.36
C ILE A 88 5.68 -8.85 -4.67
N ALA A 89 5.11 -8.73 -5.86
CA ALA A 89 4.45 -7.51 -6.34
C ALA A 89 2.93 -7.61 -6.20
N VAL A 90 2.31 -6.63 -5.53
CA VAL A 90 0.86 -6.58 -5.29
C VAL A 90 0.26 -5.35 -5.98
N PHE A 91 -0.58 -5.58 -6.98
CA PHE A 91 -1.32 -4.52 -7.66
C PHE A 91 -2.63 -4.20 -6.94
N MET A 92 -2.89 -2.92 -6.73
CA MET A 92 -4.05 -2.38 -6.02
C MET A 92 -5.06 -1.84 -7.03
N GLY A 93 -6.21 -2.50 -7.15
CA GLY A 93 -7.29 -2.07 -8.02
C GLY A 93 -8.16 -0.97 -7.40
N PRO A 94 -9.05 -0.34 -8.19
CA PRO A 94 -9.90 0.77 -7.71
C PRO A 94 -10.79 0.41 -6.51
N GLY A 95 -11.15 -0.88 -6.40
CA GLY A 95 -11.97 -1.42 -5.32
C GLY A 95 -11.19 -1.76 -4.05
N ASP A 96 -9.86 -1.72 -4.07
CA ASP A 96 -9.01 -2.16 -2.96
C ASP A 96 -8.78 -1.04 -1.92
N VAL A 97 -8.35 -1.41 -0.71
CA VAL A 97 -7.95 -0.41 0.30
C VAL A 97 -6.55 0.09 -0.04
N HIS A 98 -6.43 1.41 -0.17
CA HIS A 98 -5.21 2.06 -0.63
C HIS A 98 -4.21 2.42 0.48
N VAL A 99 -4.56 2.14 1.73
CA VAL A 99 -3.67 2.24 2.89
C VAL A 99 -2.71 1.05 2.90
N ASN A 100 -1.41 1.34 2.98
CA ASN A 100 -0.36 0.35 3.05
C ASN A 100 0.08 0.08 4.48
N ARG A 101 0.52 -1.15 4.72
CA ARG A 101 0.85 -1.65 6.07
C ARG A 101 2.24 -2.28 6.10
N ALA A 102 2.87 -2.24 7.28
CA ALA A 102 4.15 -2.88 7.52
C ALA A 102 4.00 -4.42 7.42
N PRO A 103 4.84 -5.09 6.62
CA PRO A 103 4.81 -6.55 6.46
C PRO A 103 5.30 -7.30 7.71
N CYS A 104 6.05 -6.63 8.57
CA CYS A 104 6.63 -7.19 9.79
C CYS A 104 6.82 -6.13 10.87
N ASP A 105 7.13 -6.58 12.09
CA ASP A 105 7.75 -5.73 13.09
C ASP A 105 9.18 -5.40 12.65
N GLY A 106 9.64 -4.19 12.92
CA GLY A 106 10.99 -3.77 12.54
C GLY A 106 11.25 -2.30 12.77
N THR A 107 12.46 -1.87 12.40
CA THR A 107 12.86 -0.46 12.41
C THR A 107 12.99 0.03 10.99
N VAL A 108 12.43 1.20 10.70
CA VAL A 108 12.65 1.88 9.41
C VAL A 108 14.08 2.39 9.39
N ARG A 109 14.92 1.86 8.51
CA ARG A 109 16.33 2.25 8.41
C ARG A 109 16.56 3.37 7.42
N ARG A 110 15.79 3.40 6.34
CA ARG A 110 15.94 4.38 5.28
C ARG A 110 14.64 4.61 4.55
N ILE A 111 14.37 5.85 4.19
CA ILE A 111 13.27 6.21 3.29
C ILE A 111 13.84 7.03 2.14
N VAL A 112 13.54 6.61 0.90
CA VAL A 112 13.92 7.37 -0.30
C VAL A 112 12.69 7.58 -1.15
N HIS A 113 12.32 8.85 -1.35
CA HIS A 113 11.30 9.23 -2.32
C HIS A 113 11.96 9.57 -3.65
N ARG A 114 11.39 9.07 -4.75
CA ARG A 114 11.80 9.42 -6.11
C ARG A 114 10.60 9.89 -6.89
N ASP A 115 10.69 11.14 -7.34
CA ASP A 115 9.73 11.71 -8.27
C ASP A 115 9.80 10.97 -9.61
N GLY A 116 8.66 10.80 -10.26
CA GLY A 116 8.55 10.11 -11.55
C GLY A 116 7.48 10.69 -12.46
N GLN A 117 7.44 10.21 -13.71
CA GLN A 117 6.43 10.44 -14.73
C GLN A 117 5.23 9.48 -14.55
N PHE A 118 4.02 9.93 -14.85
CA PHE A 118 2.78 9.19 -14.58
C PHE A 118 2.44 8.21 -15.72
N ARG A 119 3.03 7.01 -15.79
CA ARG A 119 2.64 5.95 -16.77
C ARG A 119 1.86 4.80 -16.09
N MET A 120 1.12 3.99 -16.86
CA MET A 120 0.27 2.93 -16.28
C MET A 120 1.13 1.82 -15.62
N ALA A 121 0.84 1.48 -14.34
CA ALA A 121 1.64 0.57 -13.50
C ALA A 121 1.51 -0.94 -13.82
N PHE A 122 0.84 -1.31 -14.92
CA PHE A 122 0.64 -2.71 -15.33
C PHE A 122 1.61 -3.18 -16.42
N LYS A 123 2.33 -2.28 -17.10
CA LYS A 123 3.25 -2.64 -18.18
C LYS A 123 4.67 -2.82 -17.63
N LYS A 124 5.37 -3.90 -18.03
CA LYS A 124 6.77 -4.19 -17.63
C LYS A 124 7.77 -3.06 -17.96
N GLU A 125 7.43 -2.17 -18.90
CA GLU A 125 8.29 -1.09 -19.39
C GLU A 125 8.13 0.25 -18.62
N SER A 126 7.14 0.38 -17.73
CA SER A 126 6.90 1.62 -16.96
C SER A 126 7.58 1.63 -15.59
N ASP A 127 8.31 0.56 -15.23
CA ASP A 127 8.78 0.37 -13.87
C ASP A 127 9.68 1.52 -13.40
N LYS A 128 10.63 2.01 -14.20
CA LYS A 128 11.60 3.01 -13.73
C LYS A 128 11.15 4.47 -13.82
N GLU A 129 10.01 4.74 -14.44
CA GLU A 129 9.59 6.12 -14.71
C GLU A 129 8.57 6.62 -13.69
N ASN A 130 7.80 5.77 -13.02
CA ASN A 130 6.75 6.21 -12.09
C ASN A 130 7.30 6.70 -10.73
N GLU A 131 6.51 7.56 -10.05
CA GLU A 131 6.81 8.00 -8.68
C GLU A 131 6.88 6.79 -7.74
N ARG A 132 7.93 6.77 -6.91
CA ARG A 132 8.25 5.67 -6.02
C ARG A 132 8.63 6.17 -4.63
N ASN A 133 8.24 5.40 -3.62
CA ASN A 133 8.72 5.57 -2.27
C ASN A 133 9.28 4.24 -1.76
N TYR A 134 10.53 4.26 -1.35
CA TYR A 134 11.29 3.10 -0.87
C TYR A 134 11.36 3.18 0.65
N ILE A 135 10.96 2.12 1.33
CA ILE A 135 11.00 2.01 2.80
C ILE A 135 11.81 0.76 3.13
N LEU A 136 13.05 0.97 3.57
CA LEU A 136 13.94 -0.10 4.04
C LEU A 136 13.62 -0.39 5.51
N LEU A 137 13.22 -1.62 5.79
CA LEU A 137 12.93 -2.15 7.11
C LEU A 137 14.03 -3.10 7.54
N GLU A 138 14.37 -3.08 8.82
CA GLU A 138 15.24 -4.08 9.44
C GLU A 138 14.49 -4.86 10.51
N LYS A 139 14.54 -6.19 10.43
CA LYS A 139 13.90 -7.14 11.33
C LYS A 139 14.92 -8.20 11.74
N ASN A 140 15.38 -8.18 12.98
CA ASN A 140 16.31 -9.18 13.54
C ASN A 140 17.55 -9.44 12.64
N GLY A 141 18.10 -8.38 12.05
CA GLY A 141 19.23 -8.47 11.11
C GLY A 141 18.84 -8.70 9.65
N ASP A 142 17.63 -9.16 9.35
CA ASP A 142 17.12 -9.26 7.98
C ASP A 142 16.72 -7.86 7.48
N LYS A 143 17.14 -7.49 6.27
CA LYS A 143 16.68 -6.29 5.58
C LYS A 143 15.54 -6.61 4.63
N LEU A 144 14.46 -5.84 4.70
CA LEU A 144 13.29 -5.97 3.82
C LEU A 144 13.02 -4.62 3.18
N LEU A 145 12.66 -4.61 1.89
CA LEU A 145 12.34 -3.38 1.19
C LEU A 145 10.86 -3.39 0.80
N VAL A 146 10.13 -2.37 1.24
CA VAL A 146 8.78 -2.09 0.76
C VAL A 146 8.87 -0.94 -0.23
N VAL A 147 8.43 -1.17 -1.47
CA VAL A 147 8.43 -0.14 -2.52
C VAL A 147 6.99 0.17 -2.89
N GLN A 148 6.57 1.39 -2.60
CA GLN A 148 5.30 1.95 -3.04
C GLN A 148 5.51 2.56 -4.43
N ILE A 149 4.63 2.22 -5.37
CA ILE A 149 4.72 2.67 -6.76
C ILE A 149 3.37 3.25 -7.17
N ALA A 150 3.36 4.56 -7.44
CA ALA A 150 2.18 5.25 -7.93
C ALA A 150 1.93 4.88 -9.41
N GLY A 151 0.67 4.63 -9.78
CA GLY A 151 0.26 4.44 -11.17
C GLY A 151 -0.12 5.75 -11.87
N PHE A 152 -0.57 5.63 -13.13
CA PHE A 152 -0.97 6.77 -13.98
C PHE A 152 -2.02 7.70 -13.36
N LEU A 153 -3.02 7.12 -12.68
CA LEU A 153 -4.08 7.90 -12.02
C LEU A 153 -3.67 8.37 -10.62
N ALA A 154 -2.63 7.76 -10.06
CA ALA A 154 -2.11 8.06 -8.74
C ALA A 154 -1.27 9.32 -8.80
N ARG A 155 -1.65 10.32 -8.00
CA ARG A 155 -0.99 11.63 -8.05
C ARG A 155 0.07 11.83 -6.98
N ARG A 156 0.04 11.05 -5.89
CA ARG A 156 1.01 11.11 -4.78
C ARG A 156 1.05 9.82 -3.97
N ILE A 157 2.25 9.50 -3.49
CA ILE A 157 2.48 8.57 -2.38
C ILE A 157 2.55 9.36 -1.07
N HIS A 158 1.75 8.97 -0.09
CA HIS A 158 1.80 9.52 1.27
C HIS A 158 2.55 8.53 2.16
N CYS A 159 3.79 8.84 2.53
CA CYS A 159 4.53 8.08 3.53
C CYS A 159 4.22 8.65 4.92
N TRP A 160 3.87 7.78 5.88
CA TRP A 160 3.47 8.19 7.24
C TRP A 160 4.52 7.85 8.30
N VAL A 161 5.54 7.08 7.93
CA VAL A 161 6.66 6.72 8.80
C VAL A 161 7.89 7.55 8.45
N GLN A 162 8.80 7.65 9.40
CA GLN A 162 10.08 8.33 9.27
C GLN A 162 11.23 7.35 9.52
N GLU A 163 12.44 7.74 9.12
CA GLU A 163 13.64 6.98 9.46
C GLU A 163 13.77 6.87 10.99
N ASN A 164 14.19 5.70 11.45
CA ASN A 164 14.29 5.27 12.85
C ASN A 164 12.96 4.98 13.56
N ASP A 165 11.81 5.12 12.89
CA ASP A 165 10.53 4.67 13.47
C ASP A 165 10.51 3.16 13.69
N VAL A 166 9.97 2.74 14.84
CA VAL A 166 9.64 1.34 15.11
C VAL A 166 8.24 1.06 14.58
N VAL A 167 8.15 0.20 13.57
CA VAL A 167 6.87 -0.24 13.00
C VAL A 167 6.45 -1.57 13.60
N ARG A 168 5.15 -1.72 13.83
CA ARG A 168 4.54 -3.00 14.20
C ARG A 168 3.99 -3.68 12.96
N LYS A 169 4.06 -5.01 12.92
CA LYS A 169 3.45 -5.82 11.87
C LYS A 169 1.98 -5.43 11.69
N GLY A 170 1.56 -5.17 10.46
CA GLY A 170 0.21 -4.71 10.13
C GLY A 170 -0.08 -3.24 10.49
N GLY A 171 0.86 -2.54 11.12
CA GLY A 171 0.82 -1.11 11.36
C GLY A 171 0.79 -0.32 10.05
N ARG A 172 0.18 0.86 10.06
CA ARG A 172 0.01 1.68 8.86
C ARG A 172 1.29 2.44 8.56
N ILE A 173 1.78 2.36 7.32
CA ILE A 173 3.05 3.00 6.92
C ILE A 173 2.87 4.08 5.85
N GLY A 174 1.71 4.12 5.20
CA GLY A 174 1.43 5.09 4.17
C GLY A 174 0.15 4.79 3.40
N MET A 175 -0.04 5.52 2.31
CA MET A 175 -1.12 5.36 1.36
C MET A 175 -0.65 5.74 -0.04
N ILE A 176 -1.21 5.09 -1.07
CA ILE A 176 -1.05 5.51 -2.46
C ILE A 176 -2.45 5.78 -3.02
N ALA A 177 -2.74 7.00 -3.47
CA ALA A 177 -4.06 7.28 -4.03
C ALA A 177 -4.17 6.77 -5.48
N PHE A 178 -5.35 6.30 -5.90
CA PHE A 178 -5.76 5.94 -7.26
C PHE A 178 -4.88 4.99 -8.10
N GLY A 179 -4.97 3.68 -7.85
CA GLY A 179 -4.42 2.66 -8.75
C GLY A 179 -2.89 2.57 -8.67
N SER A 180 -2.39 1.56 -8.00
CA SER A 180 -1.00 1.52 -7.58
C SER A 180 -0.46 0.11 -7.42
N ARG A 181 0.84 -0.01 -7.14
CA ARG A 181 1.49 -1.28 -6.83
C ARG A 181 2.32 -1.12 -5.57
N VAL A 182 2.40 -2.18 -4.76
CA VAL A 182 3.38 -2.28 -3.69
C VAL A 182 4.17 -3.55 -3.86
N ASP A 183 5.48 -3.40 -3.94
CA ASP A 183 6.42 -4.50 -4.05
C ASP A 183 7.06 -4.75 -2.68
N LEU A 184 7.14 -6.01 -2.27
CA LEU A 184 7.89 -6.46 -1.11
C LEU A 184 9.11 -7.25 -1.58
N TYR A 185 10.30 -6.82 -1.19
CA TYR A 185 11.55 -7.52 -1.45
C TYR A 185 12.10 -8.09 -0.14
N THR A 186 12.51 -9.35 -0.18
CA THR A 186 12.99 -10.09 0.99
C THR A 186 14.24 -10.89 0.63
N PRO A 187 15.15 -11.18 1.58
CA PRO A 187 16.27 -12.07 1.34
C PRO A 187 15.78 -13.47 0.93
N LEU A 188 16.63 -14.25 0.23
CA LEU A 188 16.30 -15.63 -0.20
C LEU A 188 16.09 -16.63 0.96
N GLY A 189 16.35 -16.20 2.20
CA GLY A 189 15.95 -16.91 3.42
C GLY A 189 14.43 -16.99 3.61
N TYR A 190 13.64 -16.28 2.82
CA TYR A 190 12.18 -16.37 2.79
C TYR A 190 11.68 -17.13 1.55
N GLU A 191 10.53 -17.78 1.67
CA GLU A 191 9.81 -18.39 0.56
C GLU A 191 8.39 -17.81 0.44
N SER A 192 7.92 -17.61 -0.80
CA SER A 192 6.54 -17.16 -1.06
C SER A 192 5.55 -18.28 -0.70
N VAL A 193 4.47 -17.91 -0.02
CA VAL A 193 3.32 -18.80 0.23
C VAL A 193 2.11 -18.45 -0.62
N VAL A 194 2.21 -17.37 -1.42
CA VAL A 194 1.17 -16.94 -2.37
C VAL A 194 1.57 -17.22 -3.82
N LYS A 195 0.58 -17.27 -4.69
CA LYS A 195 0.77 -17.50 -6.13
C LYS A 195 0.37 -16.29 -6.98
N LEU A 196 0.89 -16.24 -8.20
CA LEU A 196 0.49 -15.25 -9.20
C LEU A 196 -1.04 -15.26 -9.39
N GLY A 197 -1.66 -14.07 -9.37
CA GLY A 197 -3.09 -13.89 -9.53
C GLY A 197 -3.91 -13.99 -8.24
N GLU A 198 -3.30 -14.37 -7.11
CA GLU A 198 -3.97 -14.52 -5.83
C GLU A 198 -4.41 -13.16 -5.26
N ARG A 199 -5.59 -13.12 -4.61
CA ARG A 199 -6.10 -11.92 -3.93
C ARG A 199 -5.56 -11.87 -2.50
N VAL A 200 -4.96 -10.75 -2.13
CA VAL A 200 -4.33 -10.53 -0.83
C VAL A 200 -4.90 -9.29 -0.14
N LYS A 201 -4.86 -9.28 1.19
CA LYS A 201 -5.29 -8.14 2.02
C LYS A 201 -4.14 -7.66 2.90
N ALA A 202 -3.88 -6.36 2.89
CA ALA A 202 -2.85 -5.69 3.67
C ALA A 202 -2.97 -6.02 5.18
N GLY A 203 -1.87 -6.34 5.84
CA GLY A 203 -1.91 -6.61 7.28
C GLY A 203 -2.68 -7.87 7.69
N LEU A 204 -3.10 -8.73 6.73
CA LEU A 204 -3.84 -9.97 7.01
C LEU A 204 -3.24 -11.17 6.30
N THR A 205 -3.12 -11.11 4.97
CA THR A 205 -2.65 -12.24 4.17
C THR A 205 -1.15 -12.42 4.32
N VAL A 206 -0.70 -13.63 4.64
CA VAL A 206 0.72 -13.98 4.64
C VAL A 206 1.21 -14.06 3.19
N LEU A 207 2.31 -13.38 2.87
CA LEU A 207 2.94 -13.44 1.55
C LEU A 207 4.14 -14.39 1.53
N ALA A 208 4.93 -14.40 2.61
CA ALA A 208 6.15 -15.19 2.68
C ALA A 208 6.44 -15.64 4.12
N ARG A 209 7.21 -16.70 4.27
CA ARG A 209 7.70 -17.21 5.57
C ARG A 209 9.19 -17.50 5.51
N LYS A 210 9.88 -17.41 6.65
CA LYS A 210 11.30 -17.74 6.74
C LYS A 210 11.50 -19.25 6.59
N LYS A 211 12.45 -19.67 5.76
CA LYS A 211 12.77 -21.10 5.53
C LYS A 211 13.28 -21.70 6.85
N GLY A 212 12.80 -22.90 7.20
CA GLY A 212 13.22 -23.63 8.40
C GLY A 212 12.41 -23.34 9.67
N GLU A 213 11.45 -22.41 9.64
CA GLU A 213 10.51 -22.16 10.74
C GLU A 213 9.09 -22.59 10.31
N ALA A 214 8.79 -23.90 10.41
CA ALA A 214 7.46 -24.46 10.14
C ALA A 214 6.54 -24.38 11.38
#